data_AF-A0A928X2F7-F1
#
_entry.id   AF-A0A928X2F7-F1
#
_cell.length_a   1.000
_cell.length_b   1.000
_cell.length_c   1.000
_cell.angle_alpha   90.00
_cell.angle_beta   90.00
_cell.angle_gamma   90.00
#
_symmetry.space_group_name_H-M   'P 1'
#
loop_
_entity.id
_entity.type
_entity.pdbx_description
1 polymer ?
#
loop_
_entity_poly.entity_id
_entity_poly.type
_entity_poly.pdbx_seq_one_letter_code
_entity_poly.pdbx_strand_id
1 'polypeptide(L)'
;MAFPTPLLDARLAREKKQNEADRVRLLQLALEWLHSHGGTYGITHGYIFGSVTEPGRFTRTSDIDIAVDTWKTGDICGLMGYLSLHVNRDVDVIPLDQCHFADKIRRLGTPWSVNDSPDSLQKSKDSGD
;
A
#
# COMPACT_ATOMS: atom_id res chain seq x y z
N MET A 1 -3.65 -7.92 38.99
CA MET A 1 -3.15 -6.53 39.10
C MET A 1 -2.14 -6.33 37.98
N ALA A 2 -2.33 -5.33 37.12
CA ALA A 2 -1.36 -5.00 36.08
C ALA A 2 -0.22 -4.19 36.71
N PHE A 3 1.02 -4.57 36.44
CA PHE A 3 2.19 -3.80 36.87
C PHE A 3 2.30 -2.56 35.97
N PRO A 4 2.54 -1.36 36.52
CA PRO A 4 2.78 -0.18 35.71
C PRO A 4 4.08 -0.36 34.93
N THR A 5 4.01 -0.33 33.61
CA THR A 5 5.15 -0.50 32.70
C THR A 5 5.40 0.75 31.84
N PRO A 6 5.55 1.96 32.44
CA PRO A 6 5.57 3.22 31.69
C PRO A 6 6.69 3.30 30.64
N LEU A 7 7.84 2.66 30.89
CA LEU A 7 8.94 2.60 29.92
C LEU A 7 8.60 1.72 28.70
N LEU A 8 7.89 0.61 28.93
CA LEU A 8 7.42 -0.25 27.85
C LEU A 8 6.34 0.47 27.03
N ASP A 9 5.38 1.11 27.72
CA ASP A 9 4.28 1.83 27.08
C ASP A 9 4.80 2.99 26.22
N ALA A 10 5.77 3.75 26.73
CA ALA A 10 6.41 4.83 25.98
C ALA A 10 7.15 4.31 24.73
N ARG A 11 7.82 3.15 24.84
CA ARG A 11 8.50 2.51 23.69
C ARG A 11 7.48 2.06 22.65
N LEU A 12 6.42 1.36 23.05
CA LEU A 12 5.36 0.90 22.16
C LEU A 12 4.64 2.07 21.48
N ALA A 13 4.39 3.16 22.19
CA ALA A 13 3.79 4.35 21.63
C ALA A 13 4.69 5.02 20.57
N ARG A 14 6.01 5.09 20.84
CA ARG A 14 6.99 5.62 19.88
C ARG A 14 7.08 4.74 18.63
N GLU A 15 7.11 3.44 18.80
CA GLU A 15 7.16 2.47 17.69
C GLU A 15 5.90 2.55 16.83
N LYS A 16 4.70 2.60 17.44
CA LYS A 16 3.45 2.79 16.70
C LYS A 16 3.45 4.09 15.89
N LYS A 17 3.95 5.18 16.47
CA LYS A 17 4.04 6.47 15.77
C LYS A 17 5.00 6.41 14.58
N GLN A 18 6.14 5.72 14.72
CA GLN A 18 7.09 5.52 13.63
C GLN A 18 6.50 4.64 12.53
N ASN A 19 5.89 3.51 12.90
CA ASN A 19 5.25 2.61 11.94
C ASN A 19 4.15 3.31 11.15
N GLU A 20 3.35 4.16 11.79
CA GLU A 20 2.30 4.91 11.10
C GLU A 20 2.87 5.97 10.15
N ALA A 21 3.96 6.65 10.53
CA ALA A 21 4.65 7.56 9.64
C ALA A 21 5.25 6.84 8.42
N ASP A 22 5.88 5.68 8.66
CA ASP A 22 6.42 4.83 7.60
C ASP A 22 5.31 4.29 6.69
N ARG A 23 4.17 3.88 7.25
CA ARG A 23 2.98 3.43 6.50
C ARG A 23 2.51 4.49 5.51
N VAL A 24 2.29 5.72 5.99
CA VAL A 24 1.81 6.83 5.15
C VAL A 24 2.83 7.15 4.05
N ARG A 25 4.11 7.22 4.42
CA ARG A 25 5.20 7.49 3.46
C ARG A 25 5.29 6.42 2.38
N LEU A 26 5.32 5.15 2.77
CA LEU A 26 5.46 4.02 1.85
C LEU A 26 4.24 3.88 0.94
N LEU A 27 3.04 4.08 1.47
CA LEU A 27 1.81 4.10 0.68
C LEU A 27 1.88 5.18 -0.42
N GLN A 28 2.30 6.39 -0.06
CA GLN A 28 2.42 7.49 -1.00
C GLN A 28 3.48 7.20 -2.08
N LEU A 29 4.68 6.75 -1.68
CA LEU A 29 5.74 6.39 -2.63
C LEU A 29 5.30 5.27 -3.58
N ALA A 30 4.59 4.26 -3.07
CA ALA A 30 4.08 3.18 -3.88
C ALA A 30 3.07 3.68 -4.91
N LEU A 31 2.10 4.51 -4.49
CA LEU A 31 1.12 5.11 -5.40
C LEU A 31 1.78 5.97 -6.48
N GLU A 32 2.68 6.87 -6.10
CA GLU A 32 3.41 7.73 -7.03
C GLU A 32 4.21 6.93 -8.06
N TRP A 33 4.88 5.87 -7.62
CA TRP A 33 5.64 4.99 -8.49
C TRP A 33 4.73 4.21 -9.44
N LEU A 34 3.63 3.64 -8.94
CA LEU A 34 2.66 2.88 -9.73
C LEU A 34 1.97 3.76 -10.78
N HIS A 35 1.63 4.99 -10.44
CA HIS A 35 1.06 5.96 -11.39
C HIS A 35 2.06 6.25 -12.53
N SER A 36 3.33 6.42 -12.19
CA SER A 36 4.37 6.81 -13.16
C SER A 36 4.88 5.65 -14.02
N HIS A 37 4.90 4.43 -13.48
CA HIS A 37 5.57 3.28 -14.12
C HIS A 37 4.64 2.11 -14.45
N GLY A 38 3.44 2.02 -13.85
CA GLY A 38 2.54 0.88 -14.03
C GLY A 38 2.23 0.59 -15.50
N GLY A 39 2.06 1.65 -16.31
CA GLY A 39 1.76 1.53 -17.74
C GLY A 39 2.87 0.83 -18.53
N THR A 40 4.14 1.02 -18.14
CA THR A 40 5.30 0.37 -18.75
C THR A 40 5.26 -1.15 -18.58
N TYR A 41 4.64 -1.63 -17.50
CA TYR A 41 4.46 -3.05 -17.20
C TYR A 41 3.11 -3.60 -17.69
N GLY A 42 2.34 -2.81 -18.45
CA GLY A 42 1.03 -3.21 -18.98
C GLY A 42 -0.09 -3.20 -17.95
N ILE A 43 0.13 -2.59 -16.78
CA ILE A 43 -0.87 -2.49 -15.70
C ILE A 43 -1.37 -1.05 -15.66
N THR A 44 -2.67 -0.88 -15.90
CA THR A 44 -3.28 0.45 -15.94
C THR A 44 -4.04 0.78 -14.67
N HIS A 45 -4.53 -0.24 -13.96
CA HIS A 45 -5.39 -0.10 -12.79
C HIS A 45 -5.11 -1.21 -11.79
N GLY A 46 -5.30 -0.90 -10.51
CA GLY A 46 -5.15 -1.84 -9.42
C GLY A 46 -5.59 -1.26 -8.08
N TYR A 47 -5.26 -1.97 -7.02
CA TYR A 47 -5.59 -1.60 -5.65
C TYR A 47 -4.40 -1.89 -4.74
N ILE A 48 -4.03 -0.97 -3.87
CA ILE A 48 -3.16 -1.29 -2.73
C ILE A 48 -4.05 -1.78 -1.60
N PHE A 49 -3.67 -2.86 -0.92
CA PHE A 49 -4.48 -3.44 0.16
C PHE A 49 -3.60 -3.95 1.30
N GLY A 50 -4.22 -4.62 2.28
CA GLY A 50 -3.49 -5.24 3.38
C GLY A 50 -3.07 -4.25 4.45
N SER A 51 -1.98 -4.57 5.15
CA SER A 51 -1.60 -3.86 6.38
C SER A 51 -1.25 -2.38 6.15
N VAL A 52 -0.81 -2.02 4.94
CA VAL A 52 -0.46 -0.65 4.57
C VAL A 52 -1.68 0.27 4.46
N THR A 53 -2.87 -0.29 4.20
CA THR A 53 -4.12 0.48 4.12
C THR A 53 -4.82 0.69 5.47
N GLU A 54 -4.46 -0.07 6.50
CA GLU A 54 -5.10 -0.03 7.81
C GLU A 54 -4.21 0.65 8.87
N PRO A 55 -4.66 1.77 9.47
CA PRO A 55 -3.89 2.45 10.53
C PRO A 55 -3.59 1.52 11.70
N GLY A 56 -2.34 1.53 12.16
CA GLY A 56 -1.90 0.73 13.31
C GLY A 56 -1.74 -0.77 13.07
N ARG A 57 -2.00 -1.29 11.87
CA ARG A 57 -1.66 -2.68 11.48
C ARG A 57 -0.31 -2.81 10.80
N PHE A 58 0.19 -1.73 10.20
CA PHE A 58 1.49 -1.72 9.55
C PHE A 58 2.62 -1.77 10.59
N THR A 59 3.63 -2.59 10.32
CA THR A 59 4.76 -2.82 11.22
C THR A 59 6.09 -2.73 10.46
N ARG A 60 7.20 -2.73 11.21
CA ARG A 60 8.56 -2.72 10.65
C ARG A 60 8.92 -3.96 9.83
N THR A 61 8.09 -5.01 9.82
CA THR A 61 8.27 -6.22 9.00
C THR A 61 7.13 -6.41 7.98
N SER A 62 6.18 -5.47 7.91
CA SER A 62 5.09 -5.50 6.93
C SER A 62 5.60 -5.25 5.52
N ASP A 63 5.05 -5.99 4.57
CA ASP A 63 5.11 -5.83 3.12
C ASP A 63 4.03 -4.85 2.63
N ILE A 64 4.13 -4.50 1.34
CA ILE A 64 3.13 -3.71 0.62
C ILE A 64 2.39 -4.64 -0.33
N ASP A 65 1.12 -4.92 -0.03
CA ASP A 65 0.29 -5.75 -0.88
C ASP A 65 -0.39 -4.93 -1.98
N ILE A 66 -0.19 -5.33 -3.24
CA ILE A 66 -0.71 -4.67 -4.42
C ILE A 66 -1.49 -5.67 -5.25
N ALA A 67 -2.73 -5.33 -5.58
CA ALA A 67 -3.55 -6.07 -6.50
C ALA A 67 -3.62 -5.37 -7.85
N VAL A 68 -3.58 -6.14 -8.92
CA VAL A 68 -3.64 -5.64 -10.31
C VAL A 68 -4.75 -6.34 -11.08
N ASP A 69 -5.43 -5.66 -12.00
CA ASP A 69 -6.58 -6.24 -12.71
C ASP A 69 -6.22 -7.45 -13.56
N THR A 70 -5.09 -7.40 -14.28
CA THR A 70 -4.60 -8.54 -15.05
C THR A 70 -3.10 -8.42 -15.32
N TRP A 71 -2.47 -9.55 -15.63
CA TRP A 71 -1.05 -9.68 -15.93
C TRP A 71 -0.77 -10.36 -17.26
N LYS A 72 -1.80 -10.55 -18.10
CA LYS A 72 -1.74 -11.36 -19.32
C LYS A 72 -0.62 -10.97 -20.31
N THR A 73 -0.04 -9.79 -20.17
CA THR A 73 1.04 -9.29 -21.04
C THR A 73 2.17 -8.58 -20.28
N GLY A 74 2.17 -8.59 -18.94
CA GLY A 74 3.05 -7.74 -18.12
C GLY A 74 4.16 -8.50 -17.37
N ASP A 75 5.29 -7.85 -17.15
CA ASP A 75 6.38 -8.37 -16.30
C ASP A 75 6.11 -8.04 -14.82
N ILE A 76 5.30 -8.88 -14.15
CA ILE A 76 5.00 -8.71 -12.73
C ILE A 76 6.26 -8.83 -11.88
N CYS A 77 7.15 -9.77 -12.19
CA CYS A 77 8.38 -9.98 -11.43
C CYS A 77 9.27 -8.73 -11.49
N GLY A 78 9.40 -8.12 -12.66
CA GLY A 78 10.07 -6.84 -12.85
C GLY A 78 9.39 -5.73 -12.04
N LEU A 79 8.08 -5.56 -12.16
CA LEU A 79 7.34 -4.55 -11.38
C LEU A 79 7.58 -4.70 -9.88
N MET A 80 7.43 -5.92 -9.36
CA MET A 80 7.59 -6.24 -7.94
C MET A 80 9.02 -5.91 -7.48
N GLY A 81 10.04 -6.33 -8.24
CA GLY A 81 11.44 -6.07 -7.92
C GLY A 81 11.81 -4.59 -7.96
N TYR A 82 11.40 -3.86 -9.01
CA TYR A 82 11.71 -2.43 -9.13
C TYR A 82 10.95 -1.58 -8.10
N LEU A 83 9.69 -1.89 -7.84
CA LEU A 83 8.92 -1.18 -6.83
C LEU A 83 9.49 -1.46 -5.44
N SER A 84 9.81 -2.72 -5.13
CA SER A 84 10.44 -3.09 -3.87
C SER A 84 11.76 -2.35 -3.62
N LEU A 85 12.59 -2.23 -4.66
CA LEU A 85 13.82 -1.45 -4.61
C LEU A 85 13.56 0.05 -4.40
N HIS A 86 12.53 0.60 -5.06
CA HIS A 86 12.18 2.01 -4.98
C HIS A 86 11.66 2.41 -3.58
N VAL A 87 10.76 1.60 -3.01
CA VAL A 87 10.20 1.85 -1.68
C VAL A 87 11.09 1.33 -0.55
N ASN A 88 12.17 0.61 -0.88
CA ASN A 88 13.05 -0.10 0.06
C ASN A 88 12.25 -1.01 1.01
N ARG A 89 11.34 -1.79 0.43
CA ARG A 89 10.39 -2.62 1.15
C ARG A 89 9.94 -3.80 0.31
N ASP A 90 9.64 -4.93 0.93
CA ASP A 90 9.04 -6.05 0.22
C ASP A 90 7.65 -5.67 -0.28
N VAL A 91 7.37 -6.05 -1.53
CA VAL A 91 6.13 -5.77 -2.24
C VAL A 91 5.61 -7.10 -2.73
N ASP A 92 4.34 -7.39 -2.46
CA ASP A 92 3.65 -8.55 -3.02
C ASP A 92 2.64 -8.08 -4.05
N VAL A 93 2.67 -8.66 -5.25
CA VAL A 93 1.81 -8.27 -6.36
C VAL A 93 0.93 -9.44 -6.76
N ILE A 94 -0.38 -9.30 -6.56
CA ILE A 94 -1.34 -10.35 -6.87
C ILE A 94 -2.30 -9.93 -7.99
N PRO A 95 -2.59 -10.79 -8.96
CA PRO A 95 -3.59 -10.50 -9.96
C PRO A 95 -5.00 -10.81 -9.44
N LEU A 96 -5.93 -9.88 -9.64
CA LEU A 96 -7.32 -9.98 -9.17
C LEU A 96 -8.09 -11.12 -9.86
N ASP A 97 -7.69 -11.53 -11.06
CA ASP A 97 -8.30 -12.65 -11.78
C ASP A 97 -7.98 -14.03 -11.17
N GLN A 98 -6.97 -14.12 -10.30
CA GLN A 98 -6.57 -15.36 -9.62
C GLN A 98 -6.73 -15.29 -8.10
N CYS A 99 -7.33 -14.21 -7.59
CA CYS A 99 -7.48 -13.96 -6.17
C CYS A 99 -8.91 -14.27 -5.70
N HIS A 100 -9.08 -15.27 -4.83
CA HIS A 100 -10.39 -15.62 -4.26
C HIS A 100 -11.03 -14.50 -3.43
N PHE A 101 -10.23 -13.56 -2.94
CA PHE A 101 -10.68 -12.41 -2.14
C PHE A 101 -10.62 -11.08 -2.91
N ALA A 102 -10.59 -11.13 -4.24
CA ALA A 102 -10.59 -9.96 -5.12
C ALA A 102 -11.72 -8.98 -4.78
N ASP A 103 -12.92 -9.47 -4.46
CA ASP A 103 -14.04 -8.61 -4.10
C ASP A 103 -13.84 -7.84 -2.79
N LYS A 104 -13.11 -8.44 -1.84
CA LYS A 104 -12.73 -7.75 -0.60
C LYS A 104 -11.72 -6.65 -0.89
N ILE A 105 -10.75 -6.93 -1.75
CA ILE A 105 -9.74 -5.94 -2.18
C ILE A 105 -10.40 -4.77 -2.88
N ARG A 106 -11.32 -5.02 -3.83
CA ARG A 106 -12.05 -3.95 -4.53
C ARG A 106 -12.86 -3.06 -3.60
N ARG A 107 -13.35 -3.59 -2.47
CA ARG A 107 -14.16 -2.85 -1.49
C ARG A 107 -13.33 -2.06 -0.48
N LEU A 108 -12.18 -2.58 -0.06
CA LEU A 108 -11.41 -2.04 1.07
C LEU A 108 -10.05 -1.46 0.65
N GLY A 109 -9.54 -1.87 -0.51
CA GLY A 109 -8.27 -1.42 -1.04
C GLY A 109 -8.32 0.03 -1.50
N THR A 110 -7.16 0.67 -1.53
CA THR A 110 -6.97 2.00 -2.10
C THR A 110 -6.79 1.84 -3.62
N PRO A 111 -7.74 2.28 -4.45
CA PRO A 111 -7.60 2.18 -5.90
C PRO A 111 -6.47 3.07 -6.41
N TRP A 112 -5.83 2.64 -7.48
CA TRP A 112 -4.87 3.44 -8.23
C TRP A 112 -5.03 3.21 -9.73
N SER A 113 -4.73 4.24 -10.51
CA SER A 113 -4.72 4.18 -11.97
C SER A 113 -3.52 4.97 -12.49
N VAL A 114 -2.93 4.50 -13.58
CA VAL A 114 -1.89 5.26 -14.31
C VAL A 114 -2.41 6.59 -14.89
N ASN A 115 -3.73 6.73 -14.98
CA ASN A 115 -4.40 7.97 -15.43
C ASN A 115 -4.79 8.89 -14.28
N ASP A 116 -4.64 8.45 -13.02
CA ASP A 116 -4.93 9.29 -11.86
C ASP A 116 -3.75 10.23 -11.61
N SER A 117 -3.99 11.52 -11.81
CA SER A 117 -3.02 12.56 -11.47
C SER A 117 -2.74 12.48 -9.96
N PRO A 118 -1.48 12.55 -9.48
CA PRO A 118 -1.14 12.43 -8.05
C PRO A 118 -1.86 13.45 -7.13
N ASP A 119 -2.43 14.52 -7.71
CA ASP A 119 -3.26 15.52 -7.02
C ASP A 119 -4.72 15.10 -6.73
N SER A 120 -5.24 14.03 -7.35
CA SER A 120 -6.67 13.64 -7.19
C SER A 120 -6.96 12.92 -5.86
N LEU A 121 -5.96 12.30 -5.24
CA LEU A 121 -6.09 11.52 -4.00
C LEU A 121 -6.11 12.38 -2.72
N GLN A 122 -5.77 13.68 -2.81
CA GLN A 122 -5.86 14.61 -1.66
C GLN A 122 -7.24 15.28 -1.51
N LYS A 123 -8.12 15.23 -2.52
CA LYS A 123 -9.40 15.97 -2.49
C LYS A 123 -10.60 15.24 -1.89
N SER A 124 -10.48 13.97 -1.51
CA SER A 124 -11.62 13.18 -0.99
C SER A 124 -11.82 13.25 0.53
N LYS A 125 -10.99 13.99 1.28
CA LYS A 125 -11.12 14.13 2.74
C LYS A 125 -11.62 15.49 3.24
N ASP A 126 -11.77 16.50 2.36
CA ASP A 126 -12.14 17.87 2.76
C ASP A 126 -13.56 18.29 2.31
N SER A 127 -14.43 17.33 2.01
CA SER A 127 -15.85 17.60 1.69
C SER A 127 -16.77 16.70 2.52
N GLY A 128 -16.75 16.94 3.82
CA GLY A 128 -17.79 16.53 4.75
C GLY A 128 -18.20 17.74 5.57
N ASP A 129 -19.20 18.44 5.05
CA ASP A 129 -19.98 19.51 5.70
C ASP A 129 -20.78 18.92 6.89
#